data_AF-A0A9K3IWD5-F1
#
_entry.id   AF-A0A9K3IWD5-F1
#
_cell.length_a   1.000
_cell.length_b   1.000
_cell.length_c   1.000
_cell.angle_alpha   90.00
_cell.angle_beta   90.00
_cell.angle_gamma   90.00
#
_symmetry.space_group_name_H-M   'P 1'
#
loop_
_entity.id
_entity.type
_entity.pdbx_description
1 polymer ?
#
loop_
_entity_poly.entity_id
_entity_poly.type
_entity_poly.pdbx_seq_one_letter_code
_entity_poly.pdbx_strand_id
1 'polypeptide(L)'
;MHIAQGVMKTLSVNKLVSAGCKVNIWIADWFALLNDKMGGGGDLDKIQTVGQYLIEIWKAAGMNLEGGQVEFLWSSKEIDSRAHEYWPILMDIARRNKLLRIVRCGQAMGRDKQHQLTAAQIFYPCMQCADIFFLKADICQLGMDQRKVNVLAREYCDDTKRKNKPVILSHHMLPGLKKGQDKMSKSDPSSAIFMEDEVDDVISKINNAYCPPNVIKKNPCLEYIQFIVLPWFNEFKVERKPENGGEN
;
A
#
# COMPACT_ATOMS: atom_id res chain seq x y z
N MET A 1 8.49 -7.37 -5.92
CA MET A 1 7.62 -6.32 -5.30
C MET A 1 7.78 -5.04 -6.12
N HIS A 2 6.80 -4.13 -6.25
CA HIS A 2 7.06 -2.89 -7.01
C HIS A 2 7.57 -1.73 -6.12
N ILE A 3 8.30 -0.76 -6.69
CA ILE A 3 9.02 0.27 -5.92
C ILE A 3 8.15 1.14 -5.01
N ALA A 4 6.86 1.35 -5.35
CA ALA A 4 5.94 2.04 -4.45
C ALA A 4 5.66 1.25 -3.16
N GLN A 5 5.65 -0.08 -3.23
CA GLN A 5 5.49 -0.96 -2.07
C GLN A 5 6.80 -1.16 -1.30
N GLY A 6 7.95 -1.03 -1.96
CA GLY A 6 9.27 -1.19 -1.33
C GLY A 6 9.88 0.14 -0.90
N VAL A 7 10.50 0.86 -1.83
CA VAL A 7 11.22 2.12 -1.60
C VAL A 7 10.33 3.19 -0.96
N MET A 8 9.19 3.52 -1.58
CA MET A 8 8.31 4.59 -1.06
C MET A 8 7.70 4.24 0.29
N LYS A 9 7.38 2.96 0.53
CA LYS A 9 6.91 2.51 1.84
C LYS A 9 8.00 2.66 2.88
N THR A 10 9.23 2.27 2.56
CA THR A 10 10.40 2.41 3.45
C THR A 10 10.63 3.86 3.85
N LEU A 11 10.58 4.80 2.90
CA LEU A 11 10.62 6.24 3.19
C LEU A 11 9.53 6.69 4.17
N SER A 12 8.30 6.24 3.92
CA SER A 12 7.14 6.61 4.76
C SER A 12 7.28 6.06 6.18
N VAL A 13 7.71 4.81 6.32
CA VAL A 13 7.92 4.15 7.62
C VAL A 13 9.05 4.83 8.38
N ASN A 14 10.21 5.04 7.74
CA ASN A 14 11.35 5.67 8.40
C ASN A 14 11.02 7.08 8.88
N LYS A 15 10.25 7.86 8.10
CA LYS A 15 9.75 9.17 8.53
C LYS A 15 8.86 9.08 9.77
N LEU A 16 7.91 8.15 9.80
CA LEU A 16 7.06 7.93 10.97
C LEU A 16 7.86 7.51 12.21
N VAL A 17 8.79 6.56 12.04
CA VAL A 17 9.68 6.11 13.13
C VAL A 17 10.52 7.26 13.66
N SER A 18 11.12 8.08 12.78
CA SER A 18 11.87 9.27 13.18
C SER A 18 11.02 10.33 13.90
N ALA A 19 9.70 10.34 13.65
CA ALA A 19 8.74 11.19 14.33
C ALA A 19 8.21 10.59 15.65
N GLY A 20 8.75 9.43 16.08
CA GLY A 20 8.38 8.77 17.33
C GLY A 20 7.20 7.80 17.24
N CYS A 21 6.75 7.45 16.03
CA CYS A 21 5.66 6.48 15.87
C CYS A 21 6.15 5.03 16.01
N LYS A 22 5.34 4.18 16.66
CA LYS A 22 5.40 2.73 16.47
C LYS A 22 4.61 2.37 15.20
N VAL A 23 5.21 1.57 14.32
CA VAL A 23 4.64 1.20 13.02
C VAL A 23 4.39 -0.30 12.96
N ASN A 24 3.12 -0.69 12.83
CA ASN A 24 2.75 -2.07 12.54
C ASN A 24 2.65 -2.26 11.02
N ILE A 25 3.44 -3.17 10.47
CA ILE A 25 3.33 -3.62 9.08
C ILE A 25 2.47 -4.88 9.06
N TRP A 26 1.26 -4.74 8.55
CA TRP A 26 0.27 -5.80 8.47
C TRP A 26 0.50 -6.66 7.23
N ILE A 27 1.02 -7.88 7.43
CA ILE A 27 1.15 -8.91 6.41
C ILE A 27 -0.21 -9.60 6.26
N ALA A 28 -0.99 -9.07 5.34
CA ALA A 28 -2.39 -9.41 5.13
C ALA A 28 -2.58 -10.72 4.32
N ASP A 29 -2.09 -11.83 4.84
CA ASP A 29 -2.10 -13.16 4.20
C ASP A 29 -3.52 -13.71 3.98
N TRP A 30 -4.40 -13.66 4.98
CA TRP A 30 -5.81 -14.01 4.78
C TRP A 30 -6.51 -13.09 3.79
N PHE A 31 -6.15 -11.81 3.75
CA PHE A 31 -6.71 -10.88 2.77
C PHE A 31 -6.27 -11.21 1.34
N ALA A 32 -5.01 -11.61 1.17
CA ALA A 32 -4.52 -12.11 -0.12
C ALA A 32 -5.28 -13.38 -0.55
N LEU A 33 -5.58 -14.29 0.40
CA LEU A 33 -6.39 -15.48 0.17
C LEU A 33 -7.81 -15.11 -0.28
N LEU A 34 -8.49 -14.21 0.46
CA LEU A 34 -9.86 -13.75 0.15
C LEU A 34 -9.98 -12.98 -1.17
N ASN A 35 -8.86 -12.48 -1.71
CA ASN A 35 -8.81 -11.78 -2.99
C ASN A 35 -8.18 -12.63 -4.11
N ASP A 36 -8.22 -13.96 -3.98
CA ASP A 36 -7.81 -14.94 -4.99
C ASP A 36 -6.37 -14.74 -5.50
N LYS A 37 -5.44 -14.36 -4.61
CA LYS A 37 -4.02 -14.20 -4.99
C LYS A 37 -3.29 -15.54 -4.98
N MET A 38 -2.30 -15.66 -5.88
CA MET A 38 -1.40 -16.82 -6.01
C MET A 38 -2.06 -18.15 -6.47
N GLY A 39 -3.14 -18.08 -7.25
CA GLY A 39 -3.79 -19.23 -7.90
C GLY A 39 -5.31 -19.25 -7.70
N GLY A 40 -6.04 -19.94 -8.59
CA GLY A 40 -7.52 -19.99 -8.66
C GLY A 40 -8.21 -20.74 -7.51
N GLY A 41 -7.98 -20.27 -6.30
CA GLY A 41 -8.47 -20.81 -5.02
C GLY A 41 -7.74 -20.25 -3.80
N GLY A 42 -6.63 -19.52 -4.01
CA GLY A 42 -5.80 -18.97 -2.95
C GLY A 42 -4.91 -20.04 -2.30
N ASP A 43 -3.59 -19.94 -2.52
CA ASP A 43 -2.62 -20.86 -1.93
C ASP A 43 -1.93 -20.16 -0.76
N LEU A 44 -2.33 -20.51 0.47
CA LEU A 44 -1.86 -19.83 1.67
C LEU A 44 -0.35 -20.00 1.88
N ASP A 45 0.21 -21.16 1.58
CA ASP A 45 1.65 -21.43 1.73
C ASP A 45 2.46 -20.55 0.77
N LYS A 46 2.01 -20.41 -0.48
CA LYS A 46 2.63 -19.47 -1.43
C LYS A 46 2.47 -18.03 -0.98
N ILE A 47 1.29 -17.65 -0.47
CA ILE A 47 1.04 -16.30 0.05
C ILE A 47 1.99 -15.99 1.21
N GLN A 48 2.19 -16.93 2.14
CA GLN A 48 3.09 -16.76 3.27
C GLN A 48 4.55 -16.72 2.84
N THR A 49 4.95 -17.56 1.89
CA THR A 49 6.29 -17.49 1.28
C THR A 49 6.54 -16.11 0.67
N VAL A 50 5.57 -15.57 -0.07
CA VAL A 50 5.65 -14.22 -0.63
C VAL A 50 5.68 -13.17 0.48
N GLY A 51 4.89 -13.31 1.55
CA GLY A 51 4.92 -12.40 2.69
C GLY A 51 6.30 -12.33 3.35
N GLN A 52 6.99 -13.46 3.52
CA GLN A 52 8.36 -13.50 4.02
C GLN A 52 9.32 -12.80 3.06
N TYR A 53 9.20 -13.05 1.75
CA TYR A 53 9.95 -12.33 0.73
C TYR A 53 9.75 -10.81 0.81
N LEU A 54 8.52 -10.33 1.02
CA LEU A 54 8.26 -8.89 1.19
C LEU A 54 8.96 -8.31 2.42
N ILE A 55 8.99 -9.05 3.53
CA ILE A 55 9.72 -8.65 4.76
C ILE A 55 11.21 -8.49 4.48
N GLU A 56 11.82 -9.45 3.78
CA GLU A 56 13.26 -9.37 3.45
C GLU A 56 13.57 -8.20 2.51
N ILE A 57 12.69 -7.88 1.56
CA ILE A 57 12.84 -6.68 0.72
C ILE A 57 12.81 -5.40 1.57
N TRP A 58 11.87 -5.26 2.52
CA TRP A 58 11.80 -4.07 3.36
C TRP A 58 13.04 -3.92 4.25
N LYS A 59 13.57 -5.02 4.79
CA LYS A 59 14.85 -5.03 5.51
C LYS A 59 15.98 -4.55 4.60
N ALA A 60 16.12 -5.15 3.42
CA ALA A 60 17.18 -4.83 2.46
C ALA A 60 17.07 -3.39 1.90
N ALA A 61 15.85 -2.86 1.78
CA ALA A 61 15.61 -1.48 1.36
C ALA A 61 16.04 -0.44 2.40
N GLY A 62 16.45 -0.85 3.61
CA GLY A 62 16.87 0.09 4.67
C GLY A 62 15.71 0.60 5.52
N MET A 63 14.66 -0.20 5.71
CA MET A 63 13.64 0.10 6.71
C MET A 63 14.27 0.07 8.10
N ASN A 64 14.08 1.15 8.86
CA ASN A 64 14.67 1.29 10.18
C ASN A 64 13.93 0.40 11.18
N LEU A 65 14.51 -0.76 11.44
CA LEU A 65 14.03 -1.72 12.44
C LEU A 65 14.75 -1.57 13.79
N GLU A 66 15.77 -0.70 13.84
CA GLU A 66 16.49 -0.42 15.09
C GLU A 66 15.54 0.21 16.10
N GLY A 67 15.71 -0.14 17.38
CA GLY A 67 14.82 0.37 18.44
C GLY A 67 13.45 -0.32 18.53
N GLY A 68 13.16 -1.30 17.66
CA GLY A 68 11.95 -2.15 17.79
C GLY A 68 10.63 -1.41 17.56
N GLN A 69 10.66 -0.24 16.91
CA GLN A 69 9.47 0.55 16.63
C GLN A 69 8.66 0.00 15.45
N VAL A 70 9.25 -0.86 14.61
CA VAL A 70 8.57 -1.50 13.48
C VAL A 70 8.32 -2.96 13.77
N GLU A 71 7.06 -3.38 13.70
CA GLU A 71 6.65 -4.77 13.91
C GLU A 71 5.96 -5.34 12.66
N PHE A 72 6.38 -6.52 12.23
CA PHE A 72 5.71 -7.27 11.16
C PHE A 72 4.70 -8.24 11.78
N LEU A 73 3.42 -7.98 11.54
CA LEU A 73 2.31 -8.73 12.11
C LEU A 73 1.56 -9.48 11.01
N TRP A 74 1.31 -10.77 11.20
CA TRP A 74 0.64 -11.62 10.22
C TRP A 74 -0.86 -11.69 10.51
N SER A 75 -1.69 -11.44 9.51
CA SER A 75 -3.13 -11.34 9.73
C SER A 75 -3.75 -12.62 10.26
N SER A 76 -3.41 -13.76 9.67
CA SER A 76 -3.85 -15.08 10.14
C SER A 76 -3.49 -15.32 11.61
N LYS A 77 -2.21 -15.21 11.94
CA LYS A 77 -1.67 -15.46 13.28
C LYS A 77 -2.29 -14.55 14.35
N GLU A 78 -2.33 -13.24 14.07
CA GLU A 78 -2.84 -12.26 15.03
C GLU A 78 -4.33 -12.45 15.25
N ILE A 79 -5.12 -12.62 14.19
CA ILE A 79 -6.56 -12.83 14.30
C ILE A 79 -6.86 -14.15 15.01
N ASP A 80 -6.17 -15.25 14.68
CA ASP A 80 -6.38 -16.55 15.34
C ASP A 80 -6.05 -16.47 16.84
N SER A 81 -4.94 -15.82 17.20
CA SER A 81 -4.51 -15.70 18.61
C SER A 81 -5.50 -14.92 19.49
N ARG A 82 -6.27 -14.00 18.88
CA ARG A 82 -7.21 -13.10 19.57
C ARG A 82 -8.57 -13.09 18.86
N ALA A 83 -9.01 -14.26 18.40
CA ALA A 83 -10.23 -14.40 17.61
C ALA A 83 -11.47 -13.88 18.34
N HIS A 84 -11.52 -14.08 19.66
CA HIS A 84 -12.59 -13.60 20.53
C HIS A 84 -12.69 -12.06 20.60
N GLU A 85 -11.62 -11.33 20.28
CA GLU A 85 -11.62 -9.86 20.17
C GLU A 85 -12.00 -9.42 18.75
N TYR A 86 -11.46 -10.08 17.73
CA TYR A 86 -11.55 -9.66 16.34
C TYR A 86 -12.95 -9.85 15.75
N TRP A 87 -13.50 -11.05 15.84
CA TRP A 87 -14.74 -11.41 15.15
C TRP A 87 -15.96 -10.62 15.65
N PRO A 88 -16.13 -10.32 16.96
CA PRO A 88 -17.23 -9.45 17.40
C PRO A 88 -17.17 -8.04 16.82
N ILE A 89 -15.97 -7.46 16.67
CA ILE A 89 -15.80 -6.13 16.04
C ILE A 89 -16.26 -6.19 14.58
N LEU A 90 -15.80 -7.19 13.85
CA LEU A 90 -16.20 -7.40 12.45
C LEU A 90 -17.71 -7.58 12.30
N MET A 91 -18.32 -8.42 13.13
CA MET A 91 -19.76 -8.70 13.07
C MET A 91 -20.58 -7.45 13.38
N ASP A 92 -20.14 -6.62 14.33
CA ASP A 92 -20.82 -5.35 14.63
C ASP A 92 -20.67 -4.33 13.49
N ILE A 93 -19.48 -4.23 12.86
CA ILE A 93 -19.27 -3.41 11.66
C ILE A 93 -20.21 -3.86 10.54
N ALA A 94 -20.27 -5.17 10.27
CA ALA A 94 -21.11 -5.74 9.22
C ALA A 94 -22.60 -5.47 9.47
N ARG A 95 -23.09 -5.69 10.70
CA ARG A 95 -24.50 -5.48 11.07
C ARG A 95 -24.95 -4.03 10.96
N ARG A 96 -24.07 -3.06 11.20
CA ARG A 96 -24.40 -1.62 11.18
C ARG A 96 -24.37 -1.02 9.79
N ASN A 97 -23.78 -1.70 8.81
CA ASN A 97 -23.58 -1.16 7.48
C ASN A 97 -24.49 -1.81 6.44
N LYS A 98 -25.12 -0.98 5.61
CA LYS A 98 -25.83 -1.48 4.43
C LYS A 98 -24.83 -2.10 3.45
N LEU A 99 -25.22 -3.19 2.79
CA LEU A 99 -24.37 -3.89 1.81
C LEU A 99 -23.77 -2.95 0.75
N LEU A 100 -24.56 -2.01 0.22
CA LEU A 100 -24.08 -1.03 -0.77
C LEU A 100 -22.92 -0.18 -0.25
N ARG A 101 -22.87 0.12 1.06
CA ARG A 101 -21.77 0.89 1.67
C ARG A 101 -20.48 0.07 1.69
N ILE A 102 -20.58 -1.23 1.97
CA ILE A 102 -19.45 -2.18 1.97
C ILE A 102 -18.93 -2.40 0.55
N VAL A 103 -19.83 -2.63 -0.42
CA VAL A 103 -19.49 -2.81 -1.83
C VAL A 103 -18.74 -1.60 -2.40
N ARG A 104 -19.07 -0.37 -1.98
CA ARG A 104 -18.34 0.85 -2.38
C ARG A 104 -16.87 0.86 -1.93
N CYS A 105 -16.51 0.10 -0.90
CA CYS A 105 -15.12 -0.07 -0.45
C CYS A 105 -14.32 -1.07 -1.30
N GLY A 106 -14.93 -1.72 -2.32
CA GLY A 106 -14.26 -2.72 -3.16
C GLY A 106 -12.97 -2.23 -3.86
N GLN A 107 -12.83 -0.91 -4.04
CA GLN A 107 -11.61 -0.29 -4.55
C GLN A 107 -10.37 -0.59 -3.72
N ALA A 108 -10.51 -0.80 -2.40
CA ALA A 108 -9.42 -1.22 -1.53
C ALA A 108 -8.75 -2.53 -2.00
N MET A 109 -9.52 -3.41 -2.64
CA MET A 109 -9.06 -4.69 -3.20
C MET A 109 -8.70 -4.61 -4.69
N GLY A 110 -8.83 -3.43 -5.32
CA GLY A 110 -8.66 -3.24 -6.77
C GLY A 110 -9.82 -3.78 -7.62
N ARG A 111 -11.04 -3.90 -7.06
CA ARG A 111 -12.23 -4.34 -7.80
C ARG A 111 -13.23 -3.20 -7.97
N ASP A 112 -13.60 -2.90 -9.22
CA ASP A 112 -14.57 -1.85 -9.58
C ASP A 112 -15.98 -2.38 -9.90
N LYS A 113 -16.13 -3.68 -10.19
CA LYS A 113 -17.41 -4.27 -10.64
C LYS A 113 -18.26 -4.76 -9.45
N GLN A 114 -19.34 -4.04 -9.16
CA GLN A 114 -20.29 -4.34 -8.08
C GLN A 114 -21.05 -5.67 -8.25
N HIS A 115 -21.10 -6.24 -9.46
CA HIS A 115 -22.01 -7.34 -9.82
C HIS A 115 -21.35 -8.72 -9.88
N GLN A 116 -20.09 -8.87 -9.46
CA GLN A 116 -19.35 -10.15 -9.46
C GLN A 116 -18.50 -10.33 -8.19
N LEU A 117 -18.91 -9.73 -7.08
CA LEU A 117 -18.19 -9.89 -5.81
C LEU A 117 -18.56 -11.23 -5.17
N THR A 118 -17.55 -11.99 -4.74
CA THR A 118 -17.76 -13.17 -3.89
C THR A 118 -18.15 -12.73 -2.48
N ALA A 119 -18.72 -13.63 -1.68
CA ALA A 119 -19.01 -13.35 -0.28
C ALA A 119 -17.74 -12.93 0.50
N ALA A 120 -16.60 -13.58 0.22
CA ALA A 120 -15.29 -13.21 0.76
C ALA A 120 -14.94 -11.73 0.51
N GLN A 121 -15.26 -11.21 -0.68
CA GLN A 121 -15.00 -9.82 -1.05
C GLN A 121 -15.97 -8.82 -0.39
N ILE A 122 -17.11 -9.29 0.12
CA ILE A 122 -17.99 -8.49 0.98
C ILE A 122 -17.44 -8.45 2.41
N PHE A 123 -16.87 -9.55 2.90
CA PHE A 123 -16.23 -9.60 4.22
C PHE A 123 -14.95 -8.78 4.28
N TYR A 124 -14.16 -8.73 3.21
CA TYR A 124 -12.86 -8.07 3.20
C TYR A 124 -12.89 -6.61 3.70
N PRO A 125 -13.76 -5.69 3.23
CA PRO A 125 -13.79 -4.33 3.78
C PRO A 125 -14.20 -4.27 5.25
N CYS A 126 -15.04 -5.21 5.72
CA CYS A 126 -15.40 -5.30 7.13
C CYS A 126 -14.20 -5.75 7.98
N MET A 127 -13.44 -6.74 7.50
CA MET A 127 -12.19 -7.20 8.10
C MET A 127 -11.16 -6.06 8.18
N GLN A 128 -10.91 -5.38 7.06
CA GLN A 128 -9.94 -4.29 7.03
C GLN A 128 -10.36 -3.10 7.91
N CYS A 129 -11.66 -2.85 8.06
CA CYS A 129 -12.17 -1.88 9.02
C CYS A 129 -11.95 -2.36 10.47
N ALA A 130 -12.18 -3.64 10.75
CA ALA A 130 -11.95 -4.24 12.07
C ALA A 130 -10.46 -4.19 12.47
N ASP A 131 -9.54 -4.41 11.52
CA ASP A 131 -8.09 -4.37 11.74
C ASP A 131 -7.65 -3.06 12.41
N ILE A 132 -8.23 -1.92 12.02
CA ILE A 132 -7.88 -0.61 12.57
C ILE A 132 -8.11 -0.57 14.10
N PHE A 133 -9.21 -1.15 14.56
CA PHE A 133 -9.55 -1.19 15.98
C PHE A 133 -8.84 -2.32 16.72
N PHE A 134 -8.67 -3.46 16.07
CA PHE A 134 -7.98 -4.62 16.61
C PHE A 134 -6.50 -4.37 16.85
N LEU A 135 -5.85 -3.66 15.91
CA LEU A 135 -4.47 -3.21 16.02
C LEU A 135 -4.32 -1.94 16.87
N LYS A 136 -5.44 -1.34 17.30
CA LYS A 136 -5.49 -0.08 18.07
C LYS A 136 -4.71 1.04 17.38
N ALA A 137 -4.85 1.16 16.06
CA ALA A 137 -4.08 2.10 15.27
C ALA A 137 -4.58 3.54 15.46
N ASP A 138 -3.67 4.44 15.86
CA ASP A 138 -3.95 5.88 15.91
C ASP A 138 -3.91 6.52 14.51
N ILE A 139 -3.03 6.02 13.63
CA ILE A 139 -2.82 6.54 12.27
C ILE A 139 -2.94 5.40 11.25
N CYS A 140 -3.89 5.51 10.33
CA CYS A 140 -3.98 4.64 9.15
C CYS A 140 -3.11 5.20 8.03
N GLN A 141 -1.85 4.75 7.94
CA GLN A 141 -0.93 5.15 6.87
C GLN A 141 -0.97 4.15 5.69
N LEU A 142 -1.83 4.43 4.72
CA LEU A 142 -2.11 3.58 3.56
C LEU A 142 -2.26 4.43 2.29
N GLY A 143 -2.30 3.81 1.11
CA GLY A 143 -2.48 4.52 -0.16
C GLY A 143 -3.84 5.21 -0.25
N MET A 144 -3.96 6.21 -1.13
CA MET A 144 -5.24 6.90 -1.39
C MET A 144 -6.37 5.96 -1.84
N ASP A 145 -6.04 4.82 -2.45
CA ASP A 145 -7.00 3.78 -2.84
C ASP A 145 -7.66 3.07 -1.65
N GLN A 146 -7.04 3.12 -0.46
CA GLN A 146 -7.59 2.58 0.80
C GLN A 146 -8.47 3.59 1.55
N ARG A 147 -8.64 4.81 1.03
CA ARG A 147 -9.34 5.90 1.75
C ARG A 147 -10.78 5.53 2.14
N LYS A 148 -11.53 4.83 1.29
CA LYS A 148 -12.96 4.54 1.53
C LYS A 148 -13.21 3.65 2.74
N VAL A 149 -12.35 2.66 2.98
CA VAL A 149 -12.44 1.79 4.16
C VAL A 149 -11.90 2.48 5.42
N ASN A 150 -10.88 3.33 5.29
CA ASN A 150 -10.44 4.18 6.41
C ASN A 150 -11.53 5.17 6.84
N VAL A 151 -12.28 5.73 5.88
CA VAL A 151 -13.45 6.59 6.18
C VAL A 151 -14.58 5.76 6.80
N LEU A 152 -14.80 4.51 6.37
CA LEU A 152 -15.76 3.59 7.00
C LEU A 152 -15.45 3.39 8.50
N ALA A 153 -14.17 3.28 8.87
CA ALA A 153 -13.78 3.19 10.27
C ALA A 153 -14.11 4.45 11.06
N ARG A 154 -13.94 5.64 10.48
CA ARG A 154 -14.33 6.89 11.13
C ARG A 154 -15.86 7.03 11.30
N GLU A 155 -16.62 6.65 10.28
CA GLU A 155 -18.10 6.57 10.34
C GLU A 155 -18.53 5.59 11.45
N TYR A 156 -17.88 4.43 11.55
CA TYR A 156 -18.15 3.47 12.61
C TYR A 156 -17.84 4.03 14.01
N CYS A 157 -16.80 4.86 14.17
CA CYS A 157 -16.55 5.55 15.44
C CYS A 157 -17.68 6.51 15.81
N ASP A 158 -18.25 7.23 14.83
CA ASP A 158 -19.40 8.12 15.06
C ASP A 158 -20.62 7.33 15.54
N ASP A 159 -20.95 6.23 14.86
CA ASP A 159 -22.10 5.38 15.19
C ASP A 159 -21.97 4.70 16.56
N THR A 160 -20.75 4.36 16.97
CA THR A 160 -20.46 3.70 18.24
C THR A 160 -20.03 4.65 19.35
N LYS A 161 -20.01 5.97 19.07
CA LYS A 161 -19.56 7.03 19.98
C LYS A 161 -18.13 6.79 20.53
N ARG A 162 -17.26 6.15 19.74
CA ARG A 162 -15.85 5.96 20.08
C ARG A 162 -15.12 7.29 19.95
N LYS A 163 -14.45 7.71 21.04
CA LYS A 163 -13.69 8.95 21.08
C LYS A 163 -12.42 8.90 20.22
N ASN A 164 -11.73 7.76 20.23
CA ASN A 164 -10.48 7.58 19.50
C ASN A 164 -10.80 7.27 18.04
N LYS A 165 -10.85 8.32 17.21
CA LYS A 165 -11.00 8.21 15.77
C LYS A 165 -9.62 8.14 15.12
N PRO A 166 -9.34 7.15 14.26
CA PRO A 166 -8.06 7.04 13.58
C PRO A 166 -7.83 8.25 12.67
N VAL A 167 -6.60 8.77 12.68
CA VAL A 167 -6.12 9.75 11.70
C VAL A 167 -5.85 9.03 10.39
N ILE A 168 -6.38 9.55 9.28
CA ILE A 168 -6.16 8.96 7.96
C ILE A 168 -5.01 9.73 7.30
N LEU A 169 -3.83 9.11 7.24
CA LEU A 169 -2.65 9.67 6.60
C LEU A 169 -2.40 8.96 5.26
N SER A 170 -3.17 9.36 4.24
CA SER A 170 -3.08 8.72 2.93
C SER A 170 -1.91 9.25 2.10
N HIS A 171 -1.09 8.35 1.56
CA HIS A 171 0.02 8.71 0.67
C HIS A 171 -0.39 8.71 -0.82
N HIS A 172 0.35 9.49 -1.61
CA HIS A 172 0.17 9.63 -3.05
C HIS A 172 0.34 8.29 -3.79
N MET A 173 -0.45 8.05 -4.83
CA MET A 173 -0.34 6.84 -5.65
C MET A 173 0.72 7.06 -6.72
N LEU A 174 1.81 6.30 -6.69
CA LEU A 174 2.81 6.38 -7.74
C LEU A 174 2.23 5.87 -9.07
N PRO A 175 2.36 6.65 -10.16
CA PRO A 175 1.83 6.29 -11.47
C PRO A 175 2.64 5.17 -12.11
N GLY A 176 2.04 4.49 -13.09
CA GLY A 176 2.76 3.61 -14.00
C GLY A 176 3.59 4.42 -15.00
N LEU A 177 4.62 3.80 -15.57
CA LEU A 177 5.53 4.48 -16.51
C LEU A 177 4.88 4.85 -17.84
N LYS A 178 3.76 4.22 -18.23
CA LYS A 178 3.07 4.50 -19.49
C LYS A 178 2.05 5.63 -19.34
N LYS A 179 1.78 6.31 -20.46
CA LYS A 179 0.80 7.41 -20.53
C LYS A 179 -0.58 6.94 -20.04
N GLY A 180 -1.17 7.72 -19.12
CA GLY A 180 -2.55 7.50 -18.64
C GLY A 180 -2.69 6.41 -17.56
N GLN A 181 -1.58 5.83 -17.08
CA GLN A 181 -1.62 4.88 -15.97
C GLN A 181 -1.47 5.60 -14.63
N ASP A 182 -2.61 5.99 -14.05
CA ASP A 182 -2.64 6.73 -12.78
C ASP A 182 -2.14 5.89 -11.57
N LYS A 183 -1.94 4.58 -11.73
CA LYS A 183 -1.42 3.68 -10.69
C LYS A 183 -0.54 2.58 -11.30
N MET A 184 0.60 2.34 -10.67
CA MET A 184 1.46 1.18 -10.99
C MET A 184 0.72 -0.14 -10.76
N SER A 185 0.85 -1.08 -11.71
CA SER A 185 0.13 -2.36 -11.66
C SER A 185 1.06 -3.53 -11.95
N LYS A 186 0.86 -4.66 -11.25
CA LYS A 186 1.59 -5.91 -11.51
C LYS A 186 1.17 -6.59 -12.83
N SER A 187 0.02 -6.21 -13.39
CA SER A 187 -0.53 -6.77 -14.62
C SER A 187 0.20 -6.31 -15.88
N ASP A 188 0.91 -5.18 -15.82
CA ASP A 188 1.75 -4.68 -16.90
C ASP A 188 3.19 -4.54 -16.39
N PRO A 189 4.03 -5.58 -16.54
CA PRO A 189 5.40 -5.58 -16.02
C PRO A 189 6.27 -4.45 -16.57
N SER A 190 5.97 -3.98 -17.78
CA SER A 190 6.71 -2.87 -18.41
C SER A 190 6.33 -1.50 -17.87
N SER A 191 5.26 -1.38 -17.09
CA SER A 191 4.85 -0.12 -16.49
C SER A 191 5.19 0.03 -15.02
N ALA A 192 5.78 -1.00 -14.42
CA ALA A 192 6.20 -1.04 -13.04
C ALA A 192 7.69 -1.34 -12.95
N ILE A 193 8.39 -0.59 -12.10
CA ILE A 193 9.74 -0.98 -11.66
C ILE A 193 9.57 -1.88 -10.44
N PHE A 194 10.20 -3.04 -10.50
CA PHE A 194 10.26 -4.01 -9.42
C PHE A 194 11.54 -3.82 -8.59
N MET A 195 11.49 -4.24 -7.34
CA MET A 195 12.60 -4.13 -6.39
C MET A 195 13.80 -5.00 -6.78
N GLU A 196 13.52 -6.00 -7.61
CA GLU A 196 14.44 -7.01 -8.13
C GLU A 196 14.73 -6.84 -9.63
N ASP A 197 14.30 -5.73 -10.26
CA ASP A 197 14.70 -5.45 -11.65
C ASP A 197 16.22 -5.23 -11.71
N GLU A 198 16.86 -5.83 -12.71
CA GLU A 198 18.27 -5.56 -12.99
C GLU A 198 18.47 -4.14 -13.49
N VAL A 199 19.72 -3.65 -13.42
CA VAL A 199 20.06 -2.27 -13.82
C VAL A 199 19.60 -1.96 -15.25
N ASP A 200 19.81 -2.90 -16.18
CA ASP A 200 19.42 -2.75 -17.58
C ASP A 200 17.89 -2.71 -17.77
N ASP A 201 17.14 -3.46 -16.96
CA ASP A 201 15.68 -3.43 -16.97
C ASP A 201 15.15 -2.07 -16.49
N VAL A 202 15.74 -1.53 -15.42
CA VAL A 202 15.37 -0.20 -14.90
C VAL A 202 15.65 0.87 -15.95
N ILE A 203 16.85 0.86 -16.57
CA ILE A 203 17.22 1.80 -17.63
C ILE A 203 16.25 1.70 -18.81
N SER A 204 15.97 0.48 -19.28
CA SER A 204 15.04 0.23 -20.38
C SER A 204 13.64 0.75 -20.08
N LYS A 205 13.11 0.47 -18.87
CA LYS A 205 11.78 0.93 -18.44
C LYS A 205 11.70 2.45 -18.35
N ILE A 206 12.71 3.11 -17.78
CA ILE A 206 12.76 4.58 -17.68
C ILE A 206 12.90 5.24 -19.06
N ASN A 207 13.73 4.71 -19.95
CA ASN A 207 13.88 5.23 -21.32
C ASN A 207 12.59 5.17 -22.13
N ASN A 208 11.74 4.17 -21.86
CA ASN A 208 10.44 4.00 -22.50
C ASN A 208 9.28 4.68 -21.74
N ALA A 209 9.57 5.38 -20.65
CA ALA A 209 8.55 6.03 -19.83
C ALA A 209 7.97 7.27 -20.52
N TYR A 210 6.71 7.56 -20.21
CA TYR A 210 6.04 8.76 -20.69
C TYR A 210 6.63 10.01 -20.01
N CYS A 211 7.47 10.75 -20.73
CA CYS A 211 8.06 11.99 -20.24
C CYS A 211 7.95 13.13 -21.28
N PRO A 212 6.75 13.65 -21.54
CA PRO A 212 6.53 14.75 -22.50
C PRO A 212 7.28 16.04 -22.07
N PRO A 213 7.86 16.78 -23.03
CA PRO A 213 8.55 18.04 -22.72
C PRO A 213 7.57 19.10 -22.21
N ASN A 214 7.99 19.88 -21.21
CA ASN A 214 7.24 20.99 -20.61
C ASN A 214 5.87 20.62 -20.01
N VAL A 215 5.61 19.34 -19.74
CA VAL A 215 4.37 18.87 -19.12
C VAL A 215 4.70 18.23 -17.77
N ILE A 216 4.27 18.91 -16.70
CA ILE A 216 4.47 18.48 -15.32
C ILE A 216 3.40 17.48 -14.88
N LYS A 217 2.13 17.76 -15.20
CA LYS A 217 1.00 16.96 -14.73
C LYS A 217 0.99 15.58 -15.39
N LYS A 218 0.80 14.53 -14.58
CA LYS A 218 0.76 13.12 -15.03
C LYS A 218 2.04 12.68 -15.75
N ASN A 219 3.19 13.20 -15.32
CA ASN A 219 4.50 12.81 -15.82
C ASN A 219 5.15 11.84 -14.81
N PRO A 220 5.16 10.51 -15.07
CA PRO A 220 5.70 9.53 -14.14
C PRO A 220 7.17 9.78 -13.76
N CYS A 221 8.02 10.25 -14.68
CA CYS A 221 9.42 10.53 -14.37
C CYS A 221 9.55 11.65 -13.32
N LEU A 222 8.79 12.73 -13.48
CA LEU A 222 8.79 13.84 -12.50
C LEU A 222 8.19 13.42 -11.16
N GLU A 223 7.15 12.59 -11.17
CA GLU A 223 6.57 12.06 -9.93
C GLU A 223 7.56 11.14 -9.20
N TYR A 224 8.37 10.35 -9.90
CA TYR A 224 9.37 9.49 -9.28
C TYR A 224 10.49 10.34 -8.67
N ILE A 225 10.89 11.42 -9.34
CA ILE A 225 11.83 12.39 -8.76
C ILE A 225 11.24 13.00 -7.48
N GLN A 226 9.99 13.48 -7.52
CA GLN A 226 9.34 14.16 -6.40
C GLN A 226 9.09 13.26 -5.19
N PHE A 227 8.65 12.02 -5.40
CA PHE A 227 8.17 11.13 -4.33
C PHE A 227 9.16 10.04 -3.94
N ILE A 228 10.20 9.80 -4.73
CA ILE A 228 11.25 8.82 -4.42
C ILE A 228 12.61 9.49 -4.32
N VAL A 229 13.12 10.08 -5.41
CA VAL A 229 14.53 10.52 -5.48
C VAL A 229 14.80 11.64 -4.48
N LEU A 230 14.01 12.72 -4.52
CA LEU A 230 14.17 13.85 -3.61
C LEU A 230 13.97 13.44 -2.13
N PRO A 231 12.93 12.68 -1.75
CA PRO A 231 12.80 12.22 -0.37
C PRO A 231 13.88 11.26 0.11
N TRP A 232 14.56 10.55 -0.79
CA TRP A 232 15.62 9.60 -0.45
C TRP A 232 16.98 10.27 -0.32
N PHE A 233 17.35 11.10 -1.29
CA PHE A 233 18.67 11.71 -1.39
C PHE A 233 18.71 13.16 -0.89
N ASN A 234 17.55 13.79 -0.64
CA ASN A 234 17.39 15.23 -0.36
C ASN A 234 17.83 16.19 -1.48
N GLU A 235 18.42 15.66 -2.55
CA GLU A 235 18.83 16.39 -3.74
C GLU A 235 18.53 15.60 -5.01
N PHE A 236 18.54 16.30 -6.14
CA PHE A 236 18.46 15.68 -7.46
C PHE A 236 19.36 16.44 -8.43
N LYS A 237 20.48 15.82 -8.81
CA LYS A 237 21.45 16.37 -9.75
C LYS A 237 21.14 15.88 -11.17
N VAL A 238 21.03 16.81 -12.12
CA VAL A 238 20.85 16.50 -13.54
C VAL A 238 22.17 16.66 -14.26
N GLU A 239 22.86 15.54 -14.48
CA GLU A 239 24.09 15.53 -15.28
C GLU A 239 23.72 15.59 -16.77
N ARG A 240 24.26 16.58 -17.46
CA ARG A 240 23.98 16.85 -18.88
C ARG A 240 25.21 17.38 -19.57
N LYS A 241 25.31 17.19 -20.89
CA LYS A 241 26.43 17.72 -21.69
C LYS A 241 26.48 19.27 -21.61
N PRO A 242 27.65 19.90 -21.78
CA PRO A 242 27.79 21.37 -21.79
C PRO A 242 26.85 22.07 -22.78
N GLU A 243 26.63 21.45 -23.95
CA GLU A 243 25.70 21.92 -25.00
C GLU A 243 24.25 22.07 -24.50
N ASN A 244 23.88 21.32 -23.47
CA ASN A 244 22.55 21.34 -22.83
C ASN A 244 22.56 22.10 -21.48
N GLY A 245 23.62 22.88 -21.19
CA GLY A 245 23.75 23.69 -19.97
C GLY A 245 24.32 22.95 -18.77
N GLY A 246 25.10 21.88 -18.98
CA GLY A 246 25.81 21.16 -17.93
C GLY A 246 27.08 21.85 -17.47
N GLU A 247 27.58 21.48 -16.29
CA GLU A 247 28.89 21.90 -15.80
C GLU A 247 29.99 21.17 -16.58
N ASN A 248 31.10 21.86 -16.90
CA ASN A 248 32.27 21.31 -17.59
C ASN A 248 33.12 20.44 -16.65
#